data_AF-A0A914VLK7-F1
#
_entry.id   AF-A0A914VLK7-F1
#
_cell.length_a   1.000
_cell.length_b   1.000
_cell.length_c   1.000
_cell.angle_alpha   90.00
_cell.angle_beta   90.00
_cell.angle_gamma   90.00
#
_symmetry.space_group_name_H-M   'P 1'
#
loop_
_entity.id
_entity.type
_entity.pdbx_description
1 polymer ?
#
loop_
_entity_poly.entity_id
_entity_poly.type
_entity_poly.pdbx_seq_one_letter_code
_entity_poly.pdbx_strand_id
1 'polypeptide(L)' 'MFEKRGDYQMFIYSLGKEKWPELTAALRDFMNAVVENVYNVDEIVRLSKEYGESHVQFKANGFKPDFWVTMTDAMTT' A
#
# COMPACT_ATOMS: atom_id res chain seq x y z
N MET A 1 13.57 7.48 13.17
CA MET A 1 13.78 6.93 11.81
C MET A 1 14.24 5.47 11.80
N PHE A 2 14.99 4.98 12.80
CA PHE A 2 15.44 3.58 12.85
C PHE A 2 14.33 2.57 13.21
N GLU A 3 13.38 2.93 14.07
CA GLU A 3 12.25 2.04 14.46
C GLU A 3 11.30 1.73 13.29
N LYS A 4 11.11 2.69 12.35
CA LYS A 4 10.25 2.50 11.17
C LYS A 4 10.71 1.33 10.28
N ARG A 5 12.04 1.07 10.21
CA ARG A 5 12.58 -0.03 9.40
C ARG A 5 12.36 -1.40 10.05
N GLY A 6 12.43 -1.50 11.38
CA GLY A 6 12.25 -2.76 12.10
C GLY A 6 10.80 -3.27 12.01
N ASP A 7 9.83 -2.38 12.23
CA ASP A 7 8.41 -2.72 12.13
C ASP A 7 8.02 -3.09 10.69
N TYR A 8 8.54 -2.34 9.72
CA TYR A 8 8.32 -2.65 8.31
C TYR A 8 8.92 -4.00 7.93
N GLN A 9 10.15 -4.31 8.36
CA GLN A 9 10.77 -5.62 8.12
C GLN A 9 9.97 -6.77 8.76
N MET A 10 9.46 -6.59 9.98
CA MET A 10 8.59 -7.58 10.62
C MET A 10 7.26 -7.75 9.89
N PHE A 11 6.67 -6.66 9.38
CA PHE A 11 5.48 -6.72 8.54
C PHE A 11 5.73 -7.53 7.26
N ILE A 12 6.80 -7.23 6.52
CA ILE A 12 7.17 -7.97 5.30
C ILE A 12 7.41 -9.45 5.61
N TYR A 13 8.09 -9.74 6.72
CA TYR A 13 8.32 -11.11 7.17
C TYR A 13 7.01 -11.85 7.50
N SER A 14 6.09 -11.19 8.23
CA SER A 14 4.78 -11.74 8.60
C SER A 14 3.85 -11.92 7.40
N LEU A 15 3.91 -11.01 6.43
CA LEU A 15 3.12 -11.05 5.20
C LEU A 15 3.53 -12.24 4.31
N GLY A 16 4.81 -12.60 4.35
CA GLY A 16 5.38 -13.67 3.53
C GLY A 16 5.82 -13.17 2.14
N LYS A 17 6.82 -13.85 1.57
CA LYS A 17 7.43 -13.46 0.28
C LYS A 17 6.48 -13.52 -0.92
N GLU A 18 5.40 -14.29 -0.84
CA GLU A 18 4.43 -14.48 -1.93
C GLU A 18 3.42 -13.33 -2.02
N LYS A 19 2.96 -12.83 -0.87
CA LYS A 19 1.99 -11.72 -0.79
C LYS A 19 2.61 -10.35 -1.01
N TRP A 20 3.93 -10.23 -0.90
CA TRP A 20 4.63 -8.98 -1.13
C TRP A 20 4.52 -8.49 -2.58
N PRO A 21 4.84 -9.31 -3.61
CA PRO A 21 4.56 -8.97 -5.01
C PRO A 21 3.11 -8.56 -5.26
N GLU A 22 2.14 -9.29 -4.70
CA GLU A 22 0.70 -8.98 -4.86
C GLU A 22 0.37 -7.59 -4.32
N LEU A 23 0.89 -7.22 -3.15
CA LEU A 23 0.66 -5.92 -2.53
C LEU A 23 1.28 -4.77 -3.35
N THR A 24 2.47 -4.99 -3.92
CA THR A 24 3.11 -4.01 -4.81
C THR A 24 2.41 -3.87 -6.16
N ALA A 25 1.86 -4.97 -6.71
CA ALA A 25 1.06 -4.94 -7.92
C ALA A 25 -0.25 -4.17 -7.68
N ALA A 26 -0.95 -4.45 -6.57
CA ALA A 26 -2.17 -3.74 -6.18
C ALA A 26 -1.94 -2.22 -6.02
N LEU A 27 -0.79 -1.80 -5.46
CA LEU A 27 -0.44 -0.38 -5.36
C LEU A 27 -0.20 0.25 -6.74
N ARG A 28 0.47 -0.45 -7.65
CA ARG A 28 0.68 -0.01 -9.03
C ARG A 28 -0.65 0.16 -9.77
N ASP A 29 -1.53 -0.83 -9.67
CA ASP A 29 -2.83 -0.81 -10.32
C ASP A 29 -3.70 0.33 -9.78
N PHE A 30 -3.68 0.55 -8.47
CA PHE A 30 -4.32 1.70 -7.84
C PHE A 30 -3.80 3.04 -8.38
N MET A 31 -2.47 3.23 -8.45
CA MET A 31 -1.90 4.48 -8.97
C MET A 31 -2.26 4.70 -10.44
N ASN A 32 -2.23 3.66 -11.26
CA ASN A 32 -2.65 3.75 -12.67
C ASN A 32 -4.12 4.18 -12.78
N ALA A 33 -5.01 3.54 -12.01
CA ALA A 33 -6.44 3.88 -11.99
C ALA A 33 -6.69 5.33 -11.53
N VAL A 34 -5.93 5.82 -10.54
CA VAL A 34 -6.00 7.22 -10.10
C VAL A 34 -5.54 8.19 -11.20
N VAL A 35 -4.46 7.87 -11.92
CA VAL A 35 -3.95 8.69 -13.02
C VAL A 35 -4.96 8.72 -14.19
N GLU A 36 -5.55 7.59 -14.53
CA GLU A 36 -6.60 7.50 -15.57
C GLU A 36 -7.84 8.33 -15.22
N ASN A 37 -8.14 8.45 -13.92
CA ASN A 37 -9.29 9.18 -13.40
C ASN A 37 -8.92 10.53 -12.80
N VAL A 38 -7.76 11.13 -13.15
CA VAL A 38 -7.22 12.35 -12.51
C VAL A 38 -8.19 13.54 -12.47
N TYR A 39 -9.12 13.60 -13.42
CA TYR A 39 -10.14 14.66 -13.50
C TYR A 39 -11.47 14.33 -12.81
N ASN A 40 -11.62 13.12 -12.29
CA ASN A 40 -12.83 12.64 -11.62
C ASN A 40 -12.53 12.38 -10.13
N VAL A 41 -12.66 13.42 -9.33
CA VAL A 41 -12.36 13.40 -7.89
C VAL A 41 -13.20 12.35 -7.14
N ASP A 42 -14.47 12.21 -7.48
CA ASP A 42 -15.37 11.25 -6.82
C ASP A 42 -14.91 9.81 -7.05
N GLU A 43 -14.44 9.50 -8.27
CA GLU A 43 -13.90 8.18 -8.59
C GLU A 43 -12.56 7.92 -7.90
N ILE A 44 -11.68 8.92 -7.82
CA ILE A 44 -10.43 8.81 -7.04
C ILE A 44 -10.72 8.52 -5.57
N VAL A 45 -11.72 9.18 -4.98
CA VAL A 45 -12.15 8.94 -3.59
C VAL A 45 -12.68 7.52 -3.42
N ARG A 46 -13.48 7.02 -4.38
CA ARG A 46 -13.99 5.65 -4.38
C ARG A 46 -12.85 4.62 -4.44
N LEU A 47 -11.95 4.78 -5.41
CA LEU A 47 -10.77 3.93 -5.59
C LEU A 47 -9.87 3.93 -4.33
N SER A 48 -9.67 5.10 -3.72
CA SER A 48 -8.84 5.24 -2.52
C SER A 48 -9.45 4.52 -1.31
N LYS A 49 -10.78 4.58 -1.16
CA LYS A 49 -11.49 3.84 -0.10
C LYS A 49 -11.39 2.34 -0.29
N GLU A 50 -11.67 1.86 -1.51
CA GLU A 50 -11.60 0.44 -1.85
C GLU A 50 -10.18 -0.11 -1.62
N TYR A 51 -9.16 0.62 -2.06
CA TYR A 51 -7.76 0.29 -1.80
C TYR A 51 -7.45 0.26 -0.30
N GLY A 52 -7.88 1.25 0.46
CA GLY A 52 -7.68 1.31 1.91
C GLY A 52 -8.38 0.17 2.68
N GLU A 53 -9.60 -0.20 2.28
CA GLU A 53 -10.36 -1.31 2.86
C GLU A 53 -9.66 -2.65 2.62
N SER A 54 -9.12 -2.87 1.41
CA SER A 54 -8.33 -4.07 1.10
C SER A 54 -7.10 -4.23 1.99
N HIS A 55 -6.58 -3.14 2.58
CA HIS A 55 -5.42 -3.16 3.47
C HIS A 55 -5.75 -3.45 4.93
N VAL A 56 -7.02 -3.36 5.33
CA VAL A 56 -7.43 -3.61 6.73
C VAL A 56 -7.07 -5.03 7.16
N GLN A 57 -7.16 -6.01 6.26
CA GLN A 57 -6.78 -7.40 6.54
C GLN A 57 -5.32 -7.56 6.98
N PHE A 58 -4.43 -6.69 6.48
CA PHE A 58 -3.00 -6.75 6.80
C PHE A 58 -2.66 -6.18 8.18
N LYS A 59 -3.61 -5.55 8.88
CA LYS A 59 -3.43 -5.14 10.28
C LYS A 59 -3.09 -6.32 11.17
N ALA A 60 -3.61 -7.51 10.86
CA ALA A 60 -3.27 -8.76 11.56
C ALA A 60 -1.78 -9.12 11.42
N ASN A 61 -1.13 -8.69 10.33
CA ASN A 61 0.29 -8.87 10.08
C ASN A 61 1.15 -7.69 10.60
N GLY A 62 0.55 -6.75 11.34
CA GLY A 62 1.24 -5.58 11.86
C GLY A 62 1.31 -4.40 10.89
N PHE A 63 0.49 -4.37 9.84
CA PHE A 63 0.42 -3.23 8.92
C PHE A 63 0.10 -1.92 9.64
N LYS A 64 0.86 -0.87 9.32
CA LYS A 64 0.65 0.51 9.78
C LYS A 64 0.46 1.43 8.57
N PRO A 65 -0.45 2.43 8.65
CA PRO A 65 -0.64 3.39 7.55
C PRO A 65 0.65 4.10 7.11
N ASP A 66 1.59 4.32 8.04
CA ASP A 66 2.93 4.87 7.76
C ASP A 66 3.74 4.06 6.73
N PHE A 67 3.43 2.78 6.54
CA PHE A 67 4.12 1.94 5.58
C PHE A 67 3.78 2.31 4.13
N TRP A 68 2.60 2.87 3.86
CA TRP A 68 2.26 3.33 2.51
C TRP A 68 3.25 4.38 2.01
N VAL A 69 3.69 5.31 2.88
CA VAL A 69 4.72 6.30 2.53
C VAL A 69 6.02 5.63 2.10
N THR A 70 6.44 4.59 2.83
CA THR A 70 7.66 3.84 2.48
C THR A 70 7.49 3.05 1.18
N MET A 71 6.30 2.52 0.91
CA MET A 71 6.00 1.80 -0.33
C MET A 71 6.00 2.74 -1.55
N THR A 72 5.38 3.92 -1.43
CA THR A 72 5.33 4.92 -2.49
C THR A 72 6.72 5.50 -2.80
N ASP A 73 7.53 5.75 -1.78
CA ASP A 73 8.91 6.23 -1.95
C ASP A 73 9.76 5.23 -2.74
N ALA A 74 9.61 3.93 -2.44
CA ALA A 74 10.33 2.86 -3.13
C ALA A 74 9.92 2.68 -4.60
N MET A 75 8.72 3.12 -5.00
CA MET A 75 8.25 3.06 -6.39
C MET A 75 8.69 4.26 -7.23
N THR A 76 9.02 5.38 -6.59
CA THR A 76 9.36 6.64 -7.26
C THR A 76 10.87 6.79 -7.50
N THR A 77 11.68 5.88 -6.94
CA THR A 77 13.14 5.79 -7.13
C THR A 77 13.49 4.74 -8.17
#